data_AF-A0A081C6S4-F1
#
_entry.id   AF-A0A081C6S4-F1
#
_cell.length_a   1.000
_cell.length_b   1.000
_cell.length_c   1.000
_cell.angle_alpha   90.00
_cell.angle_beta   90.00
_cell.angle_gamma   90.00
#
_symmetry.space_group_name_H-M   'P 1'
#
loop_
_entity.id
_entity.type
_entity.pdbx_description
1 polymer ?
#
loop_
_entity_poly.entity_id
_entity_poly.type
_entity_poly.pdbx_seq_one_letter_code
_entity_poly.pdbx_strand_id
1 'polypeptide(L)'
;MNLSEQGRTLLIEWEGCECRVYLDIAGKQAIGIGHLLTKDELSSGKIYIQGKAVRYADGLTEHQVLNLLDQDLKEVERTLNKSIKVTLAQHQFDALASFALNVGSHAFKKSTLLKVLNIGQYEDVPGQMRRWVYSGGQRARGLCERREKECALWHGIIESRIVSREISAIARGQAVQYGQRIMQKGMQGADVQELQIRLAGFSGTVADGDFGSGTETQVKQFQRDVMQMKDPTGIADQDTLKSIEDFGKRYPIDFEVLKCPCGKCSGFGQGKFKGQYRDGKRTERNNLYEYPGIHRMLLWAVRAVMFYHPDYTFPISSGYRCSVYAEQKGMNTTNHQGKAVDLDPKPVKDDKLKDEDRCEKIRQKIIETAKAVLDWSTPNRKSLESAKAGATTWVHYDVRNYDPKYLEDRFFCTTAQDL
;
A
#
# COMPACT_ATOMS: atom_id res chain seq x y z
N MET A 1 -20.53 -9.35 17.81
CA MET A 1 -19.76 -8.60 16.80
C MET A 1 -19.55 -7.19 17.31
N ASN A 2 -18.40 -6.59 17.03
CA ASN A 2 -18.11 -5.19 17.33
C ASN A 2 -17.91 -4.47 15.99
N LEU A 3 -17.97 -3.15 16.00
CA LEU A 3 -17.64 -2.33 14.84
C LEU A 3 -16.19 -2.62 14.45
N SER A 4 -15.92 -2.87 13.18
CA SER A 4 -14.55 -3.03 12.72
C SER A 4 -13.79 -1.69 12.72
N GLU A 5 -12.46 -1.73 12.73
CA GLU A 5 -11.63 -0.53 12.54
C GLU A 5 -11.97 0.21 11.24
N GLN A 6 -12.34 -0.54 10.20
CA GLN A 6 -12.77 0.02 8.92
C GLN A 6 -14.13 0.72 9.02
N GLY A 7 -15.11 0.08 9.68
CA GLY A 7 -16.41 0.66 9.97
C GLY A 7 -16.29 1.92 10.85
N ARG A 8 -15.39 1.88 11.83
CA ARG A 8 -15.05 3.04 12.67
C ARG A 8 -14.49 4.17 11.82
N THR A 9 -13.50 3.91 10.97
CA THR A 9 -12.89 4.92 10.11
C THR A 9 -13.92 5.59 9.20
N LEU A 10 -14.74 4.81 8.49
CA LEU A 10 -15.77 5.33 7.60
C LEU A 10 -16.80 6.20 8.34
N LEU A 11 -17.17 5.79 9.55
CA LEU A 11 -18.08 6.57 10.38
C LEU A 11 -17.50 7.93 10.73
N ILE A 12 -16.22 7.98 11.13
CA ILE A 12 -15.53 9.24 11.44
C ILE A 12 -15.46 10.13 10.19
N GLU A 13 -15.14 9.56 9.03
CA GLU A 13 -15.10 10.29 7.76
C GLU A 13 -16.47 10.82 7.31
N TRP A 14 -17.55 10.08 7.56
CA TRP A 14 -18.89 10.47 7.13
C TRP A 14 -19.52 11.51 8.04
N GLU A 15 -19.27 11.44 9.35
CA GLU A 15 -19.81 12.37 10.34
C GLU A 15 -18.94 13.63 10.51
N GLY A 16 -17.64 13.52 10.29
CA GLY A 16 -16.68 14.54 10.70
C GLY A 16 -16.36 14.50 12.19
N CYS A 17 -15.28 15.18 12.58
CA CYS A 17 -14.81 15.25 13.97
C CYS A 17 -14.83 16.72 14.42
N GLU A 18 -15.86 17.10 15.18
CA GLU A 18 -16.05 18.47 15.63
C GLU A 18 -15.75 18.60 17.13
N CYS A 19 -14.63 19.24 17.47
CA CYS A 19 -14.24 19.44 18.87
C CYS A 19 -15.09 20.48 19.62
N ARG A 20 -16.03 21.15 18.94
CA ARG A 20 -16.93 22.16 19.51
C ARG A 20 -18.36 21.87 19.14
N VAL A 21 -19.30 22.42 19.92
CA VAL A 21 -20.73 22.28 19.65
C VAL A 21 -21.07 22.90 18.30
N TYR A 22 -21.78 22.15 17.47
CA TYR A 22 -22.35 22.57 16.20
C TYR A 22 -23.84 22.25 16.16
N LEU A 23 -24.55 22.80 15.19
CA LEU A 23 -25.94 22.45 14.93
C LEU A 23 -26.00 21.40 13.82
N ASP A 24 -26.72 20.31 14.06
CA ASP A 24 -27.02 19.32 13.03
C ASP A 24 -28.03 19.87 12.00
N ILE A 25 -28.30 19.09 10.96
CA ILE A 25 -29.28 19.44 9.92
C ILE A 25 -30.72 19.64 10.42
N ALA A 26 -31.03 19.18 11.65
CA ALA A 26 -32.32 19.33 12.30
C ALA A 26 -32.34 20.51 13.29
N GLY A 27 -31.25 21.29 13.38
CA GLY A 27 -31.09 22.41 14.30
C GLY A 27 -30.84 22.00 15.76
N LYS A 28 -30.44 20.75 16.01
CA LYS A 28 -30.10 20.25 17.35
C LYS A 28 -28.61 20.39 17.61
N GLN A 29 -28.24 20.63 18.87
CA GLN A 29 -26.85 20.75 19.27
C GLN A 29 -26.17 19.37 19.32
N ALA A 30 -25.06 19.26 18.61
CA ALA A 30 -24.21 18.08 18.53
C ALA A 30 -22.75 18.46 18.80
N ILE A 31 -21.92 17.49 19.17
CA ILE A 31 -20.47 17.66 19.35
C ILE A 31 -19.75 16.35 19.01
N GLY A 32 -18.45 16.41 18.76
CA GLY A 32 -17.63 15.24 18.45
C GLY A 32 -18.01 14.62 17.11
N ILE A 33 -18.23 13.31 17.11
CA ILE A 33 -18.51 12.51 15.91
C ILE A 33 -19.96 12.06 15.99
N GLY A 34 -20.87 12.96 15.57
CA GLY A 34 -22.31 12.72 15.53
C GLY A 34 -23.04 12.61 16.89
N HIS A 35 -22.41 12.96 18.02
CA HIS A 35 -23.03 12.88 19.34
C HIS A 35 -24.02 14.04 19.55
N LEU A 36 -25.32 13.72 19.61
CA LEU A 36 -26.38 14.68 19.95
C LEU A 36 -26.45 14.88 21.47
N LEU A 37 -26.34 16.13 21.92
CA LEU A 37 -26.43 16.45 23.34
C LEU A 37 -27.80 16.06 23.90
N THR A 38 -27.78 15.26 24.95
CA THR A 38 -28.97 14.87 25.71
C THR A 38 -29.54 16.06 26.49
N LYS A 39 -30.79 15.95 26.95
CA LYS A 39 -31.41 16.99 27.80
C LYS A 39 -30.62 17.25 29.09
N ASP A 40 -30.00 16.20 29.64
CA ASP A 40 -29.23 16.27 30.87
C ASP A 40 -27.87 16.95 30.63
N GLU A 41 -27.22 16.69 29.48
CA GLU A 41 -25.99 17.39 29.10
C GLU A 41 -26.27 18.86 28.80
N LEU A 42 -27.35 19.17 28.08
CA LEU A 42 -27.77 20.55 27.79
C LEU A 42 -28.02 21.35 29.07
N SER A 43 -28.71 20.76 30.05
CA SER A 43 -29.03 21.44 31.32
C SER A 43 -27.83 21.54 32.27
N SER A 44 -26.95 20.54 32.30
CA SER A 44 -25.79 20.52 33.19
C SER A 44 -24.56 21.26 32.64
N GLY A 45 -24.50 21.46 31.31
CA GLY A 45 -23.33 21.99 30.63
C GLY A 45 -22.12 21.03 30.60
N LYS A 46 -22.33 19.74 30.92
CA LYS A 46 -21.24 18.75 31.06
C LYS A 46 -21.58 17.44 30.35
N ILE A 47 -20.57 16.81 29.77
CA ILE A 47 -20.60 15.44 29.20
C ILE A 47 -19.75 14.54 30.09
N TYR A 48 -20.21 13.33 30.38
CA TYR A 48 -19.46 12.36 31.18
C TYR A 48 -18.67 11.40 30.29
N ILE A 49 -17.38 11.72 30.09
CA ILE A 49 -16.48 10.91 29.27
C ILE A 49 -15.65 10.01 30.18
N GLN A 50 -15.82 8.70 30.05
CA GLN A 50 -15.20 7.67 30.91
C GLN A 50 -15.37 7.94 32.42
N GLY A 51 -16.57 8.39 32.81
CA GLY A 51 -16.90 8.69 34.21
C GLY A 51 -16.38 10.04 34.73
N LYS A 52 -15.70 10.84 33.90
CA LYS A 52 -15.24 12.19 34.23
C LYS A 52 -16.16 13.23 33.59
N ALA A 53 -16.64 14.18 34.39
CA ALA A 53 -17.45 15.29 33.90
C ALA A 53 -16.56 16.31 33.18
N VAL A 54 -16.85 16.59 31.92
CA VAL A 54 -16.14 17.56 31.07
C VAL A 54 -17.12 18.65 30.66
N ARG A 55 -16.74 19.93 30.83
CA ARG A 55 -17.57 21.06 30.39
C ARG A 55 -17.41 21.25 28.89
N TYR A 56 -18.41 20.85 28.10
CA TYR A 56 -18.30 20.85 26.64
C TYR A 56 -18.27 22.26 26.02
N ALA A 57 -18.69 23.29 26.77
CA ALA A 57 -18.60 24.68 26.34
C ALA A 57 -17.16 25.15 26.07
N ASP A 58 -16.17 24.49 26.71
CA ASP A 58 -14.74 24.79 26.49
C ASP A 58 -14.18 24.11 25.22
N GLY A 59 -14.99 23.28 24.58
CA GLY A 59 -14.54 22.32 23.57
C GLY A 59 -13.97 21.05 24.19
N LEU A 60 -14.01 19.98 23.42
CA LEU A 60 -13.40 18.69 23.75
C LEU A 60 -12.05 18.58 23.05
N THR A 61 -11.10 17.86 23.65
CA THR A 61 -9.91 17.44 22.92
C THR A 61 -10.25 16.31 21.95
N GLU A 62 -9.44 16.13 20.90
CA GLU A 62 -9.63 15.01 19.96
C GLU A 62 -9.70 13.66 20.68
N HIS A 63 -8.82 13.45 21.67
CA HIS A 63 -8.84 12.24 22.49
C HIS A 63 -10.15 12.09 23.28
N GLN A 64 -10.74 13.18 23.78
CA GLN A 64 -12.05 13.14 24.45
C GLN A 64 -13.17 12.82 23.46
N VAL A 65 -13.13 13.39 22.25
CA VAL A 65 -14.09 13.09 21.17
C VAL A 65 -14.04 11.60 20.79
N LEU A 66 -12.85 11.03 20.64
CA LEU A 66 -12.69 9.61 20.33
C LEU A 66 -13.20 8.70 21.46
N ASN A 67 -12.92 9.07 22.72
CA ASN A 67 -13.44 8.33 23.87
C ASN A 67 -14.97 8.42 24.00
N LEU A 68 -15.55 9.56 23.63
CA LEU A 68 -17.01 9.75 23.59
C LEU A 68 -17.63 8.86 22.50
N LEU A 69 -17.04 8.84 21.30
CA LEU A 69 -17.45 7.93 20.23
C LEU A 69 -17.40 6.45 20.69
N ASP A 70 -16.33 6.05 21.38
CA ASP A 70 -16.21 4.69 21.92
C ASP A 70 -17.30 4.35 22.95
N GLN A 71 -17.76 5.33 23.72
CA GLN A 71 -18.87 5.14 24.66
C GLN A 71 -20.20 4.97 23.93
N ASP A 72 -20.47 5.80 22.92
CA ASP A 72 -21.71 5.73 22.14
C ASP A 72 -21.80 4.43 21.34
N LEU A 73 -20.69 4.02 20.72
CA LEU A 73 -20.60 2.78 19.96
C LEU A 73 -20.85 1.54 20.82
N LYS A 74 -20.38 1.52 22.07
CA LYS A 74 -20.65 0.39 22.99
C LYS A 74 -22.14 0.17 23.22
N GLU A 75 -22.95 1.23 23.27
CA GLU A 75 -24.40 1.06 23.39
C GLU A 75 -25.02 0.53 22.09
N VAL A 76 -24.59 1.07 20.95
CA VAL A 76 -25.04 0.64 19.62
C VAL A 76 -24.73 -0.84 19.40
N GLU A 77 -23.47 -1.25 19.59
CA GLU A 77 -23.03 -2.64 19.44
C GLU A 77 -23.84 -3.58 20.34
N ARG A 78 -24.05 -3.21 21.61
CA ARG A 78 -24.87 -3.99 22.54
C ARG A 78 -26.31 -4.12 22.04
N THR A 79 -26.88 -3.05 21.50
CA THR A 79 -28.23 -3.06 20.92
C THR A 79 -28.29 -3.98 19.70
N LEU A 80 -27.35 -3.89 18.76
CA LEU A 80 -27.30 -4.73 17.56
C LEU A 80 -27.19 -6.22 17.94
N ASN A 81 -26.20 -6.56 18.77
CA ASN A 81 -25.95 -7.95 19.18
C ASN A 81 -27.14 -8.58 19.91
N LYS A 82 -27.93 -7.80 20.67
CA LYS A 82 -29.14 -8.32 21.35
C LYS A 82 -30.34 -8.46 20.43
N SER A 83 -30.41 -7.63 19.38
CA SER A 83 -31.63 -7.47 18.59
C SER A 83 -31.60 -8.29 17.29
N ILE A 84 -30.41 -8.52 16.73
CA ILE A 84 -30.19 -9.26 15.49
C ILE A 84 -30.08 -10.74 15.79
N LYS A 85 -30.86 -11.56 15.09
CA LYS A 85 -31.00 -13.02 15.32
C LYS A 85 -30.35 -13.87 14.24
N VAL A 86 -29.85 -13.24 13.19
CA VAL A 86 -29.25 -13.88 12.01
C VAL A 86 -27.75 -13.56 11.94
N THR A 87 -26.98 -14.41 11.25
CA THR A 87 -25.54 -14.20 11.07
C THR A 87 -25.28 -13.06 10.09
N LEU A 88 -24.37 -12.14 10.43
CA LEU A 88 -23.95 -11.06 9.56
C LEU A 88 -22.50 -11.22 9.13
N ALA A 89 -22.18 -10.75 7.92
CA ALA A 89 -20.81 -10.40 7.58
C ALA A 89 -20.39 -9.11 8.31
N GLN A 90 -19.08 -8.88 8.47
CA GLN A 90 -18.58 -7.73 9.24
C GLN A 90 -19.03 -6.38 8.65
N HIS A 91 -18.98 -6.22 7.32
CA HIS A 91 -19.39 -5.00 6.63
C HIS A 91 -20.90 -4.71 6.79
N GLN A 92 -21.73 -5.75 6.88
CA GLN A 92 -23.16 -5.62 7.20
C GLN A 92 -23.37 -5.14 8.63
N PHE A 93 -22.61 -5.68 9.60
CA PHE A 93 -22.65 -5.20 10.97
C PHE A 93 -22.23 -3.73 11.07
N ASP A 94 -21.16 -3.35 10.35
CA ASP A 94 -20.64 -1.98 10.36
C ASP A 94 -21.64 -0.98 9.76
N ALA A 95 -22.31 -1.35 8.66
CA ALA A 95 -23.39 -0.54 8.08
C ALA A 95 -24.55 -0.33 9.05
N LEU A 96 -24.96 -1.39 9.78
CA LEU A 96 -26.03 -1.30 10.77
C LEU A 96 -25.62 -0.49 11.99
N ALA A 97 -24.35 -0.53 12.39
CA ALA A 97 -23.84 0.27 13.49
C ALA A 97 -23.87 1.76 13.14
N SER A 98 -23.43 2.15 11.94
CA SER A 98 -23.56 3.52 11.45
C SER A 98 -25.03 3.97 11.38
N PHE A 99 -25.89 3.09 10.85
CA PHE A 99 -27.33 3.36 10.76
C PHE A 99 -27.95 3.57 12.14
N ALA A 100 -27.68 2.67 13.09
CA ALA A 100 -28.23 2.69 14.45
C ALA A 100 -27.70 3.85 15.30
N LEU A 101 -26.45 4.28 15.08
CA LEU A 101 -25.92 5.49 15.70
C LEU A 101 -26.70 6.72 15.26
N ASN A 102 -27.07 6.81 13.98
CA ASN A 102 -27.84 7.93 13.46
C ASN A 102 -29.30 7.95 13.91
N VAL A 103 -30.01 6.82 13.80
CA VAL A 103 -31.46 6.77 14.09
C VAL A 103 -31.74 6.56 15.58
N GLY A 104 -30.74 6.12 16.34
CA GLY A 104 -30.83 5.76 17.74
C GLY A 104 -31.30 4.32 17.97
N SER A 105 -30.79 3.72 19.06
CA SER A 105 -31.07 2.34 19.47
C SER A 105 -32.57 2.02 19.59
N HIS A 106 -33.40 2.97 20.04
CA HIS A 106 -34.84 2.75 20.19
C HIS A 106 -35.55 2.61 18.84
N ALA A 107 -35.25 3.50 17.88
CA ALA A 107 -35.87 3.47 16.56
C ALA A 107 -35.42 2.23 15.78
N PHE A 108 -34.13 1.89 15.87
CA PHE A 108 -33.57 0.67 15.26
C PHE A 108 -34.35 -0.59 15.70
N LYS A 109 -34.55 -0.77 17.01
CA LYS A 109 -35.25 -1.94 17.59
C LYS A 109 -36.70 -2.10 17.09
N LYS A 110 -37.37 -0.99 16.75
CA LYS A 110 -38.77 -0.99 16.27
C LYS A 110 -38.89 -0.96 14.74
N SER A 111 -37.77 -0.87 14.03
CA SER A 111 -37.75 -0.66 12.58
C SER A 111 -38.27 -1.88 11.79
N THR A 112 -38.89 -1.61 10.63
CA THR A 112 -39.17 -2.67 9.64
C THR A 112 -37.87 -3.32 9.14
N LEU A 113 -36.78 -2.54 9.05
CA LEU A 113 -35.44 -3.03 8.70
C LEU A 113 -35.04 -4.23 9.56
N LEU A 114 -35.10 -4.10 10.89
CA LEU A 114 -34.71 -5.18 11.79
C LEU A 114 -35.62 -6.41 11.65
N LYS A 115 -36.93 -6.20 11.43
CA LYS A 115 -37.87 -7.30 11.20
C LYS A 115 -37.53 -8.09 9.94
N VAL A 116 -37.29 -7.39 8.83
CA VAL A 116 -36.90 -7.95 7.52
C VAL A 116 -35.56 -8.70 7.65
N LEU A 117 -34.57 -8.10 8.31
CA LEU A 117 -33.28 -8.74 8.54
C LEU A 117 -33.42 -10.05 9.33
N ASN A 118 -34.18 -10.03 10.43
CA ASN A 118 -34.30 -11.18 11.33
C ASN A 118 -35.08 -12.36 10.75
N ILE A 119 -35.78 -12.19 9.63
CA ILE A 119 -36.38 -13.29 8.86
C ILE A 119 -35.50 -13.76 7.68
N GLY A 120 -34.26 -13.26 7.59
CA GLY A 120 -33.26 -13.68 6.60
C GLY A 120 -33.33 -12.97 5.25
N GLN A 121 -34.09 -11.88 5.13
CA GLN A 121 -34.21 -11.12 3.88
C GLN A 121 -33.12 -10.04 3.77
N TYR A 122 -31.88 -10.47 3.52
CA TYR A 122 -30.70 -9.57 3.47
C TYR A 122 -30.79 -8.54 2.33
N GLU A 123 -31.27 -8.96 1.15
CA GLU A 123 -31.38 -8.12 -0.05
C GLU A 123 -32.36 -6.95 0.11
N ASP A 124 -33.33 -7.08 1.02
CA ASP A 124 -34.34 -6.06 1.26
C ASP A 124 -33.88 -4.98 2.26
N VAL A 125 -32.80 -5.23 3.01
CA VAL A 125 -32.27 -4.31 4.03
C VAL A 125 -31.91 -2.93 3.46
N PRO A 126 -31.18 -2.79 2.33
CA PRO A 126 -30.91 -1.50 1.71
C PRO A 126 -32.18 -0.70 1.39
N GLY A 127 -33.22 -1.37 0.88
CA GLY A 127 -34.53 -0.75 0.64
C GLY A 127 -35.15 -0.20 1.92
N GLN A 128 -34.99 -0.89 3.05
CA GLN A 128 -35.45 -0.41 4.35
C GLN A 128 -34.61 0.75 4.90
N MET A 129 -33.29 0.76 4.69
CA MET A 129 -32.42 1.88 5.08
C MET A 129 -32.84 3.18 4.39
N ARG A 130 -33.10 3.14 3.08
CA ARG A 130 -33.51 4.29 2.25
C ARG A 130 -34.83 4.94 2.65
N ARG A 131 -35.63 4.31 3.53
CA ARG A 131 -36.85 4.91 4.09
C ARG A 131 -36.55 5.93 5.18
N TRP A 132 -35.37 5.87 5.81
CA TRP A 132 -34.95 6.72 6.92
C TRP A 132 -34.18 7.95 6.44
N VAL A 133 -34.87 8.76 5.63
CA VAL A 133 -34.31 9.95 4.95
C VAL A 133 -35.07 11.24 5.27
N TYR A 134 -35.93 11.24 6.29
CA TYR A 134 -36.75 12.39 6.68
C TYR A 134 -36.30 12.95 8.02
N SER A 135 -36.25 14.28 8.12
CA SER A 135 -36.04 15.04 9.37
C SER A 135 -37.03 16.20 9.42
N GLY A 136 -37.68 16.43 10.56
CA GLY A 136 -38.71 17.48 10.69
C GLY A 136 -39.88 17.35 9.71
N GLY A 137 -40.19 16.13 9.25
CA GLY A 137 -41.23 15.87 8.24
C GLY A 137 -40.81 16.14 6.80
N GLN A 138 -39.60 16.65 6.56
CA GLN A 138 -39.06 16.92 5.22
C GLN A 138 -37.96 15.92 4.85
N ARG A 139 -37.85 15.60 3.56
CA ARG A 139 -36.79 14.71 3.06
C ARG A 139 -35.44 15.44 3.12
N ALA A 140 -34.52 14.94 3.92
CA ALA A 140 -33.21 15.56 4.13
C ALA A 140 -32.17 14.96 3.19
N ARG A 141 -31.56 15.80 2.36
CA ARG A 141 -30.54 15.39 1.38
C ARG A 141 -29.36 14.66 2.05
N GLY A 142 -28.85 15.19 3.16
CA GLY A 142 -27.73 14.57 3.89
C GLY A 142 -28.07 13.15 4.39
N LEU A 143 -29.31 12.90 4.81
CA LEU A 143 -29.73 11.55 5.20
C LEU A 143 -29.83 10.63 3.99
N CYS A 144 -30.33 11.08 2.83
CA CYS A 144 -30.31 10.29 1.61
C CYS A 144 -28.88 9.85 1.26
N GLU A 145 -27.93 10.78 1.27
CA GLU A 145 -26.52 10.52 0.94
C GLU A 145 -25.88 9.56 1.94
N ARG A 146 -26.18 9.71 3.23
CA ARG A 146 -25.74 8.77 4.28
C ARG A 146 -26.31 7.37 4.07
N ARG A 147 -27.59 7.21 3.74
CA ARG A 147 -28.19 5.88 3.50
C ARG A 147 -27.56 5.20 2.30
N GLU A 148 -27.20 5.91 1.24
CA GLU A 148 -26.49 5.26 0.12
C GLU A 148 -25.10 4.77 0.53
N LYS A 149 -24.37 5.52 1.36
CA LYS A 149 -23.06 5.09 1.90
C LYS A 149 -23.19 3.84 2.78
N GLU A 150 -24.18 3.81 3.66
CA GLU A 150 -24.47 2.64 4.50
C GLU A 150 -24.94 1.44 3.66
N CYS A 151 -25.77 1.67 2.63
CA CYS A 151 -26.16 0.62 1.69
C CYS A 151 -24.95 0.10 0.90
N ALA A 152 -24.01 0.96 0.50
CA ALA A 152 -22.78 0.55 -0.15
C ALA A 152 -21.97 -0.35 0.80
N LEU A 153 -21.74 0.10 2.04
CA LEU A 153 -21.04 -0.66 3.06
C LEU A 153 -21.74 -2.00 3.36
N TRP A 154 -23.07 -2.05 3.36
CA TRP A 154 -23.86 -3.27 3.51
C TRP A 154 -23.58 -4.32 2.42
N HIS A 155 -23.25 -3.89 1.20
CA HIS A 155 -22.83 -4.78 0.11
C HIS A 155 -21.31 -5.02 0.07
N GLY A 156 -20.56 -4.50 1.06
CA GLY A 156 -19.10 -4.54 1.08
C GLY A 156 -18.43 -3.54 0.13
N ILE A 157 -19.18 -2.55 -0.38
CA ILE A 157 -18.69 -1.47 -1.23
C ILE A 157 -18.31 -0.29 -0.32
N ILE A 158 -17.01 0.00 -0.24
CA ILE A 158 -16.49 0.97 0.72
C ILE A 158 -16.22 2.29 0.00
N GLU A 159 -17.16 3.23 0.09
CA GLU A 159 -17.05 4.59 -0.44
C GLU A 159 -16.60 5.57 0.66
N SER A 160 -15.39 6.14 0.55
CA SER A 160 -15.05 7.44 1.15
C SER A 160 -15.07 8.52 0.05
N ARG A 161 -15.90 9.56 0.21
CA ARG A 161 -16.32 10.50 -0.85
C ARG A 161 -15.73 11.90 -0.70
N ILE A 162 -15.00 12.38 -1.71
CA ILE A 162 -15.34 13.62 -2.44
C ILE A 162 -15.09 13.37 -3.93
N VAL A 163 -16.13 13.02 -4.69
CA VAL A 163 -16.16 13.08 -6.16
C VAL A 163 -17.59 13.32 -6.62
N SER A 164 -17.82 14.32 -7.49
CA SER A 164 -18.81 14.16 -8.56
C SER A 164 -18.54 15.10 -9.74
N ARG A 165 -18.35 14.47 -10.91
CA ARG A 165 -18.41 14.96 -12.30
C ARG A 165 -17.18 15.59 -12.95
N GLU A 166 -16.38 16.41 -12.28
CA GLU A 166 -15.07 16.83 -12.86
C GLU A 166 -13.98 15.77 -12.64
N ILE A 167 -14.15 14.90 -11.64
CA ILE A 167 -13.15 13.90 -11.23
C ILE A 167 -13.23 12.58 -12.02
N SER A 168 -14.16 12.35 -12.95
CA SER A 168 -13.99 11.20 -13.88
C SER A 168 -12.68 11.30 -14.70
N ALA A 169 -12.12 12.51 -14.83
CA ALA A 169 -10.77 12.73 -15.36
C ALA A 169 -9.65 12.58 -14.32
N ILE A 170 -9.91 12.85 -13.03
CA ILE A 170 -8.93 12.88 -11.93
C ILE A 170 -8.85 11.55 -11.14
N ALA A 171 -9.93 10.75 -11.09
CA ALA A 171 -10.03 9.45 -10.40
C ALA A 171 -9.12 8.35 -10.98
N ARG A 172 -8.41 8.62 -12.07
CA ARG A 172 -7.33 7.76 -12.55
C ARG A 172 -6.03 7.92 -11.74
N GLY A 173 -5.99 8.75 -10.69
CA GLY A 173 -4.72 9.29 -10.18
C GLY A 173 -4.44 9.34 -8.67
N GLN A 174 -5.23 8.77 -7.75
CA GLN A 174 -4.77 8.67 -6.34
C GLN A 174 -4.72 7.21 -5.84
N ALA A 175 -3.48 6.77 -5.66
CA ALA A 175 -3.04 5.45 -5.23
C ALA A 175 -3.39 5.17 -3.77
N VAL A 176 -3.94 3.97 -3.47
CA VAL A 176 -3.92 3.42 -2.11
C VAL A 176 -2.47 3.38 -1.63
N GLN A 177 -2.18 3.95 -0.46
CA GLN A 177 -0.80 4.03 0.04
C GLN A 177 -0.38 2.67 0.63
N TYR A 178 0.84 2.24 0.29
CA TYR A 178 1.44 1.03 0.84
C TYR A 178 1.45 1.07 2.38
N GLY A 179 1.08 -0.04 3.03
CA GLY A 179 1.01 -0.14 4.49
C GLY A 179 -0.38 0.09 5.10
N GLN A 180 -1.35 0.61 4.33
CA GLN A 180 -2.67 1.00 4.87
C GLN A 180 -3.72 -0.12 4.85
N ARG A 181 -3.47 -1.24 4.15
CA ARG A 181 -4.39 -2.38 4.10
C ARG A 181 -3.66 -3.70 4.01
N ILE A 182 -4.32 -4.76 4.46
CA ILE A 182 -3.91 -6.15 4.24
C ILE A 182 -4.03 -6.42 2.73
N MET A 183 -2.96 -6.93 2.12
CA MET A 183 -2.94 -7.27 0.69
C MET A 183 -2.92 -8.78 0.48
N GLN A 184 -3.78 -9.28 -0.39
CA GLN A 184 -3.89 -10.70 -0.72
C GLN A 184 -4.30 -10.91 -2.18
N LYS A 185 -4.27 -12.17 -2.62
CA LYS A 185 -4.58 -12.54 -4.00
C LYS A 185 -5.93 -12.00 -4.48
N GLY A 186 -5.95 -11.47 -5.70
CA GLY A 186 -7.11 -10.83 -6.33
C GLY A 186 -7.22 -9.33 -6.09
N MET A 187 -6.35 -8.75 -5.26
CA MET A 187 -6.28 -7.31 -5.06
C MET A 187 -5.42 -6.63 -6.13
N GLN A 188 -5.73 -5.37 -6.43
CA GLN A 188 -4.96 -4.56 -7.36
C GLN A 188 -4.70 -3.17 -6.79
N GLY A 189 -3.62 -2.52 -7.22
CA GLY A 189 -3.31 -1.15 -6.86
C GLY A 189 -1.82 -0.81 -6.87
N ALA A 190 -1.54 0.48 -6.66
CA ALA A 190 -0.18 0.99 -6.53
C ALA A 190 0.52 0.50 -5.25
N ASP A 191 -0.23 0.19 -4.18
CA ASP A 191 0.29 -0.48 -2.99
C ASP A 191 0.72 -1.92 -3.27
N VAL A 192 -0.02 -2.65 -4.11
CA VAL A 192 0.40 -3.97 -4.60
C VAL A 192 1.64 -3.86 -5.47
N GLN A 193 1.70 -2.83 -6.33
CA GLN A 193 2.88 -2.54 -7.14
C GLN A 193 4.10 -2.26 -6.25
N GLU A 194 3.93 -1.48 -5.20
CA GLU A 194 4.96 -1.20 -4.20
C GLU A 194 5.39 -2.48 -3.47
N LEU A 195 4.46 -3.33 -3.05
CA LEU A 195 4.77 -4.64 -2.46
C LEU A 195 5.62 -5.51 -3.40
N GLN A 196 5.25 -5.59 -4.68
CA GLN A 196 6.00 -6.33 -5.70
C GLN A 196 7.42 -5.78 -5.90
N ILE A 197 7.59 -4.45 -5.83
CA ILE A 197 8.92 -3.82 -5.88
C ILE A 197 9.75 -4.23 -4.66
N ARG A 198 9.18 -4.12 -3.46
CA ARG A 198 9.90 -4.44 -2.21
C ARG A 198 10.26 -5.92 -2.09
N LEU A 199 9.47 -6.78 -2.71
CA LEU A 199 9.72 -8.23 -2.75
C LEU A 199 10.47 -8.70 -4.00
N ALA A 200 11.09 -7.80 -4.76
CA ALA A 200 11.72 -8.11 -6.04
C ALA A 200 12.82 -9.20 -5.98
N GLY A 201 13.39 -9.47 -4.80
CA GLY A 201 14.37 -10.54 -4.57
C GLY A 201 13.79 -11.90 -4.17
N PHE A 202 12.47 -12.02 -4.01
CA PHE A 202 11.80 -13.21 -3.44
C PHE A 202 10.84 -13.91 -4.41
N SER A 203 11.08 -13.78 -5.72
CA SER A 203 10.53 -14.53 -6.88
C SER A 203 10.53 -13.60 -8.10
N GLY A 204 10.12 -14.09 -9.26
CA GLY A 204 10.24 -13.38 -10.55
C GLY A 204 8.92 -12.82 -11.06
N THR A 205 8.42 -11.76 -10.44
CA THR A 205 7.30 -10.97 -10.99
C THR A 205 7.79 -9.61 -11.50
N VAL A 206 6.90 -8.94 -12.22
CA VAL A 206 6.96 -7.50 -12.54
C VAL A 206 6.11 -6.72 -11.54
N ALA A 207 6.31 -5.40 -11.51
CA ALA A 207 5.53 -4.48 -10.70
C ALA A 207 4.27 -4.01 -11.49
N ASP A 208 3.33 -4.92 -11.74
CA ASP A 208 2.10 -4.64 -12.51
C ASP A 208 0.93 -4.15 -11.65
N GLY A 209 1.06 -4.23 -10.32
CA GLY A 209 0.01 -3.84 -9.39
C GLY A 209 -1.13 -4.86 -9.29
N ASP A 210 -0.99 -6.06 -9.84
CA ASP A 210 -1.95 -7.16 -9.70
C ASP A 210 -1.43 -8.22 -8.72
N PHE A 211 -2.17 -8.48 -7.65
CA PHE A 211 -1.83 -9.49 -6.67
C PHE A 211 -2.30 -10.85 -7.20
N GLY A 212 -1.59 -11.36 -8.20
CA GLY A 212 -1.79 -12.69 -8.75
C GLY A 212 -1.08 -13.80 -7.97
N SER A 213 -1.01 -14.99 -8.55
CA SER A 213 -0.26 -16.13 -8.00
C SER A 213 1.25 -15.84 -7.87
N GLY A 214 1.80 -15.00 -8.76
CA GLY A 214 3.19 -14.57 -8.70
C GLY A 214 3.49 -13.77 -7.43
N THR A 215 2.65 -12.78 -7.12
CA THR A 215 2.78 -11.95 -5.91
C THR A 215 2.52 -12.76 -4.65
N GLU A 216 1.52 -13.65 -4.66
CA GLU A 216 1.31 -14.61 -3.56
C GLU A 216 2.56 -15.46 -3.30
N THR A 217 3.23 -15.92 -4.36
CA THR A 217 4.48 -16.67 -4.25
C THR A 217 5.61 -15.82 -3.66
N GLN A 218 5.71 -14.54 -4.04
CA GLN A 218 6.69 -13.61 -3.45
C GLN A 218 6.48 -13.45 -1.95
N VAL A 219 5.23 -13.20 -1.53
CA VAL A 219 4.89 -13.03 -0.12
C VAL A 219 5.20 -14.31 0.66
N LYS A 220 4.80 -15.49 0.14
CA LYS A 220 5.11 -16.77 0.78
C LYS A 220 6.60 -17.04 0.90
N GLN A 221 7.39 -16.72 -0.12
CA GLN A 221 8.83 -16.90 -0.08
C GLN A 221 9.49 -15.98 0.97
N PHE A 222 9.09 -14.71 1.01
CA PHE A 222 9.57 -13.76 2.02
C PHE A 222 9.22 -14.20 3.45
N GLN A 223 7.96 -14.58 3.67
CA GLN A 223 7.47 -15.08 4.95
C GLN A 223 8.23 -16.33 5.41
N ARG A 224 8.52 -17.25 4.49
CA ARG A 224 9.30 -18.45 4.79
C ARG A 224 10.74 -18.11 5.15
N ASP A 225 11.39 -17.31 4.31
CA ASP A 225 12.84 -17.15 4.38
C ASP A 225 13.26 -16.07 5.38
N VAL A 226 12.55 -14.94 5.41
CA VAL A 226 12.89 -13.80 6.28
C VAL A 226 12.14 -13.88 7.60
N MET A 227 10.84 -14.20 7.58
CA MET A 227 10.01 -14.30 8.79
C MET A 227 10.07 -15.69 9.45
N GLN A 228 10.74 -16.67 8.81
CA GLN A 228 10.90 -18.04 9.33
C GLN A 228 9.55 -18.72 9.64
N MET A 229 8.51 -18.37 8.90
CA MET A 229 7.18 -18.97 9.06
C MET A 229 7.18 -20.41 8.55
N LYS A 230 6.78 -21.34 9.41
CA LYS A 230 6.58 -22.75 9.04
C LYS A 230 5.51 -22.91 7.96
N ASP A 231 4.42 -22.15 8.08
CA ASP A 231 3.26 -22.18 7.20
C ASP A 231 2.97 -20.77 6.64
N PRO A 232 3.65 -20.34 5.55
CA PRO A 232 3.46 -19.01 4.96
C PRO A 232 2.04 -18.80 4.41
N THR A 233 1.40 -17.70 4.81
CA THR A 233 0.01 -17.38 4.45
C THR A 233 -0.12 -16.91 3.00
N GLY A 234 0.88 -16.20 2.47
CA GLY A 234 0.78 -15.48 1.19
C GLY A 234 -0.08 -14.22 1.25
N ILE A 235 -0.46 -13.80 2.46
CA ILE A 235 -1.17 -12.56 2.74
C ILE A 235 -0.14 -11.57 3.30
N ALA A 236 -0.05 -10.39 2.70
CA ALA A 236 0.77 -9.30 3.21
C ALA A 236 -0.06 -8.48 4.22
N ASP A 237 -0.12 -9.00 5.44
CA ASP A 237 -0.71 -8.35 6.63
C ASP A 237 0.27 -7.36 7.29
N GLN A 238 -0.16 -6.72 8.38
CA GLN A 238 0.65 -5.70 9.06
C GLN A 238 2.02 -6.23 9.52
N ASP A 239 2.11 -7.47 9.98
CA ASP A 239 3.36 -8.09 10.41
C ASP A 239 4.30 -8.34 9.22
N THR A 240 3.74 -8.81 8.10
CA THR A 240 4.49 -8.98 6.85
C THR A 240 5.03 -7.64 6.35
N LEU A 241 4.21 -6.59 6.34
CA LEU A 241 4.60 -5.26 5.86
C LEU A 241 5.66 -4.62 6.75
N LYS A 242 5.53 -4.76 8.07
CA LYS A 242 6.54 -4.33 9.04
C LYS A 242 7.85 -5.09 8.85
N SER A 243 7.79 -6.40 8.64
CA SER A 243 8.98 -7.21 8.40
C SER A 243 9.72 -6.80 7.11
N ILE A 244 8.99 -6.42 6.06
CA ILE A 244 9.58 -5.86 4.82
C ILE A 244 10.31 -4.54 5.11
N GLU A 245 9.73 -3.67 5.93
CA GLU A 245 10.37 -2.42 6.34
C GLU A 245 11.66 -2.67 7.14
N ASP A 246 11.59 -3.55 8.13
CA ASP A 246 12.75 -3.95 8.95
C ASP A 246 13.84 -4.62 8.11
N PHE A 247 13.45 -5.41 7.10
CA PHE A 247 14.37 -5.98 6.12
C PHE A 247 15.11 -4.89 5.33
N GLY A 248 14.39 -3.86 4.88
CA GLY A 248 14.98 -2.70 4.20
C GLY A 248 15.98 -1.94 5.06
N LYS A 249 15.70 -1.79 6.36
CA LYS A 249 16.60 -1.17 7.35
C LYS A 249 17.84 -2.02 7.63
N ARG A 250 17.69 -3.35 7.66
CA ARG A 250 18.79 -4.30 7.91
C ARG A 250 19.81 -4.35 6.77
N TYR A 251 19.35 -4.14 5.54
CA TYR A 251 20.19 -4.14 4.34
C TYR A 251 20.12 -2.76 3.65
N PRO A 252 20.79 -1.74 4.22
CA PRO A 252 20.78 -0.40 3.64
C PRO A 252 21.52 -0.39 2.29
N ILE A 253 21.08 0.49 1.40
CA ILE A 253 21.74 0.77 0.14
C ILE A 253 22.39 2.14 0.26
N ASP A 254 23.70 2.21 0.04
CA ASP A 254 24.41 3.48 -0.06
C ASP A 254 24.16 4.09 -1.46
N PHE A 255 23.51 5.24 -1.49
CA PHE A 255 23.22 5.93 -2.75
C PHE A 255 24.41 6.73 -3.28
N GLU A 256 25.42 7.03 -2.46
CA GLU A 256 26.62 7.73 -2.94
C GLU A 256 27.42 6.85 -3.89
N VAL A 257 27.56 5.55 -3.61
CA VAL A 257 28.23 4.60 -4.52
C VAL A 257 27.45 4.34 -5.81
N LEU A 258 26.15 4.66 -5.83
CA LEU A 258 25.32 4.53 -7.03
C LEU A 258 25.49 5.71 -8.00
N LYS A 259 26.05 6.84 -7.55
CA LYS A 259 26.16 8.05 -8.38
C LYS A 259 27.16 7.88 -9.50
N CYS A 260 26.83 8.50 -10.62
CA CYS A 260 27.67 8.53 -11.81
C CYS A 260 28.93 9.37 -11.57
N PRO A 261 30.13 8.83 -11.83
CA PRO A 261 31.40 9.49 -11.54
C PRO A 261 31.84 10.48 -12.65
N CYS A 262 30.96 10.88 -13.58
CA CYS A 262 31.35 11.73 -14.72
C CYS A 262 31.77 13.17 -14.34
N GLY A 263 31.48 13.61 -13.11
CA GLY A 263 31.73 14.96 -12.62
C GLY A 263 30.86 16.07 -13.24
N LYS A 264 29.92 15.73 -14.15
CA LYS A 264 29.07 16.72 -14.85
C LYS A 264 27.57 16.59 -14.60
N CYS A 265 27.09 15.45 -14.13
CA CYS A 265 25.67 15.26 -13.78
C CYS A 265 25.49 15.29 -12.26
N SER A 266 24.23 15.33 -11.80
CA SER A 266 23.89 15.29 -10.36
C SER A 266 24.16 13.93 -9.67
N GLY A 267 24.66 12.95 -10.43
CA GLY A 267 24.83 11.56 -10.02
C GLY A 267 23.90 10.60 -10.76
N PHE A 268 22.74 11.06 -11.25
CA PHE A 268 21.76 10.20 -11.92
C PHE A 268 21.37 10.74 -13.30
N GLY A 269 22.38 11.12 -14.09
CA GLY A 269 22.19 11.63 -15.44
C GLY A 269 21.63 13.06 -15.49
N GLN A 270 21.23 13.47 -16.69
CA GLN A 270 20.68 14.80 -17.01
C GLN A 270 19.26 14.68 -17.62
N GLY A 271 18.64 13.49 -17.56
CA GLY A 271 17.30 13.23 -18.11
C GLY A 271 17.22 13.31 -19.63
N LYS A 272 18.35 13.15 -20.33
CA LYS A 272 18.44 13.33 -21.79
C LYS A 272 17.92 12.12 -22.58
N PHE A 273 17.65 12.35 -23.86
CA PHE A 273 17.38 11.33 -24.88
C PHE A 273 16.11 10.50 -24.68
N LYS A 274 15.11 11.03 -23.95
CA LYS A 274 13.80 10.38 -23.80
C LYS A 274 13.17 10.12 -25.18
N GLY A 275 12.81 8.86 -25.45
CA GLY A 275 12.25 8.43 -26.74
C GLY A 275 13.25 8.33 -27.89
N GLN A 276 14.55 8.47 -27.62
CA GLN A 276 15.60 8.32 -28.64
C GLN A 276 16.28 6.96 -28.52
N TYR A 277 16.58 6.35 -29.67
CA TYR A 277 17.10 4.99 -29.75
C TYR A 277 18.31 4.94 -30.67
N ARG A 278 19.28 4.10 -30.32
CA ARG A 278 20.43 3.81 -31.17
C ARG A 278 20.00 3.02 -32.42
N ASP A 279 20.56 3.39 -33.57
CA ASP A 279 20.39 2.72 -34.86
C ASP A 279 18.92 2.51 -35.28
N GLY A 280 18.00 3.35 -34.79
CA GLY A 280 16.56 3.24 -35.04
C GLY A 280 15.88 2.01 -34.42
N LYS A 281 16.60 1.18 -33.65
CA LYS A 281 16.06 -0.04 -33.03
C LYS A 281 15.29 0.32 -31.76
N ARG A 282 13.96 0.23 -31.81
CA ARG A 282 13.06 0.53 -30.66
C ARG A 282 13.00 -0.61 -29.63
N THR A 283 14.15 -1.02 -29.13
CA THR A 283 14.26 -1.97 -28.01
C THR A 283 14.92 -1.29 -26.82
N GLU A 284 14.63 -1.75 -25.61
CA GLU A 284 15.13 -1.10 -24.40
C GLU A 284 16.66 -1.16 -24.26
N ARG A 285 17.29 -2.20 -24.81
CA ARG A 285 18.75 -2.28 -24.96
C ARG A 285 19.34 -1.12 -25.76
N ASN A 286 18.59 -0.57 -26.71
CA ASN A 286 19.03 0.54 -27.57
C ASN A 286 18.44 1.90 -27.15
N ASN A 287 17.58 1.92 -26.13
CA ASN A 287 17.00 3.14 -25.59
C ASN A 287 18.09 3.96 -24.88
N LEU A 288 18.32 5.18 -25.38
CA LEU A 288 19.37 6.09 -24.93
C LEU A 288 18.96 6.89 -23.69
N TYR A 289 17.71 6.75 -23.24
CA TYR A 289 17.13 7.55 -22.17
C TYR A 289 17.91 7.41 -20.86
N GLU A 290 18.29 8.56 -20.32
CA GLU A 290 18.84 8.67 -18.97
C GLU A 290 17.69 8.69 -17.96
N TYR A 291 17.35 7.51 -17.43
CA TYR A 291 16.27 7.39 -16.43
C TYR A 291 16.59 8.17 -15.15
N PRO A 292 15.59 8.69 -14.42
CA PRO A 292 15.78 9.59 -13.29
C PRO A 292 16.14 8.83 -11.99
N GLY A 293 17.23 8.06 -11.99
CA GLY A 293 17.69 7.28 -10.86
C GLY A 293 18.00 5.82 -11.20
N ILE A 294 18.11 4.97 -10.18
CA ILE A 294 18.25 3.52 -10.33
C ILE A 294 16.90 2.85 -10.14
N HIS A 295 16.59 1.84 -10.94
CA HIS A 295 15.33 1.11 -10.86
C HIS A 295 15.16 0.43 -9.50
N ARG A 296 14.07 0.74 -8.79
CA ARG A 296 13.81 0.35 -7.38
C ARG A 296 13.80 -1.17 -7.18
N MET A 297 13.30 -1.95 -8.14
CA MET A 297 13.34 -3.42 -8.07
C MET A 297 14.77 -3.99 -8.03
N LEU A 298 15.76 -3.32 -8.64
CA LEU A 298 17.16 -3.76 -8.56
C LEU A 298 17.67 -3.61 -7.14
N LEU A 299 17.43 -2.45 -6.52
CA LEU A 299 17.92 -2.15 -5.18
C LEU A 299 17.30 -3.11 -4.14
N TRP A 300 16.01 -3.41 -4.25
CA TRP A 300 15.37 -4.43 -3.40
C TRP A 300 15.83 -5.85 -3.69
N ALA A 301 16.16 -6.17 -4.95
CA ALA A 301 16.76 -7.46 -5.27
C ALA A 301 18.19 -7.59 -4.72
N VAL A 302 18.99 -6.52 -4.73
CA VAL A 302 20.33 -6.47 -4.11
C VAL A 302 20.25 -6.75 -2.60
N ARG A 303 19.25 -6.20 -1.90
CA ARG A 303 19.01 -6.53 -0.48
C ARG A 303 18.81 -8.02 -0.24
N ALA A 304 18.08 -8.70 -1.13
CA ALA A 304 17.93 -10.16 -1.06
C ALA A 304 19.24 -10.90 -1.33
N VAL A 305 20.09 -10.40 -2.25
CA VAL A 305 21.44 -10.97 -2.47
C VAL A 305 22.24 -10.90 -1.16
N MET A 306 22.29 -9.74 -0.51
CA MET A 306 22.98 -9.58 0.79
C MET A 306 22.42 -10.51 1.87
N PHE A 307 21.10 -10.68 1.91
CA PHE A 307 20.43 -11.57 2.86
C PHE A 307 20.80 -13.05 2.66
N TYR A 308 20.76 -13.57 1.43
CA TYR A 308 21.05 -14.98 1.16
C TYR A 308 22.55 -15.33 1.21
N HIS A 309 23.42 -14.32 1.29
CA HIS A 309 24.87 -14.48 1.21
C HIS A 309 25.60 -13.73 2.34
N PRO A 310 25.33 -14.05 3.61
CA PRO A 310 25.96 -13.36 4.74
C PRO A 310 27.49 -13.54 4.82
N ASP A 311 28.04 -14.54 4.12
CA ASP A 311 29.48 -14.78 4.02
C ASP A 311 30.20 -13.79 3.08
N TYR A 312 29.44 -12.93 2.38
CA TYR A 312 29.96 -11.98 1.41
C TYR A 312 29.45 -10.57 1.71
N THR A 313 30.29 -9.57 1.41
CA THR A 313 29.85 -8.20 1.20
C THR A 313 29.68 -7.94 -0.29
N PHE A 314 28.83 -6.97 -0.62
CA PHE A 314 28.48 -6.65 -2.01
C PHE A 314 28.71 -5.17 -2.33
N PRO A 315 29.96 -4.69 -2.35
CA PRO A 315 30.29 -3.42 -2.96
C PRO A 315 29.67 -3.29 -4.36
N ILE A 316 29.05 -2.14 -4.63
CA ILE A 316 28.53 -1.84 -5.96
C ILE A 316 29.67 -1.22 -6.77
N SER A 317 30.24 -1.99 -7.69
CA SER A 317 31.36 -1.55 -8.54
C SER A 317 30.88 -0.62 -9.67
N SER A 318 29.62 -0.75 -10.07
CA SER A 318 28.98 0.14 -11.04
C SER A 318 27.51 0.40 -10.68
N GLY A 319 27.18 1.65 -10.40
CA GLY A 319 25.81 2.15 -10.33
C GLY A 319 25.37 2.81 -11.64
N TYR A 320 25.06 4.11 -11.57
CA TYR A 320 24.59 4.91 -12.69
C TYR A 320 25.76 5.35 -13.60
N ARG A 321 25.57 5.30 -14.92
CA ARG A 321 26.52 5.79 -15.93
C ARG A 321 25.74 6.55 -17.01
N CYS A 322 25.82 7.88 -16.98
CA CYS A 322 25.14 8.74 -17.94
C CYS A 322 25.89 8.79 -19.30
N SER A 323 25.30 9.46 -20.29
CA SER A 323 25.88 9.66 -21.61
C SER A 323 27.25 10.35 -21.58
N VAL A 324 27.45 11.31 -20.68
CA VAL A 324 28.74 12.00 -20.51
C VAL A 324 29.83 11.02 -20.06
N TYR A 325 29.51 10.12 -19.12
CA TYR A 325 30.45 9.07 -18.71
C TYR A 325 30.77 8.13 -19.86
N ALA A 326 29.74 7.75 -20.64
CA ALA A 326 29.91 6.88 -21.80
C ALA A 326 30.85 7.50 -22.84
N GLU A 327 30.66 8.77 -23.17
CA GLU A 327 31.53 9.54 -24.06
C GLU A 327 32.97 9.62 -23.54
N GLN A 328 33.15 10.01 -22.27
CA GLN A 328 34.48 10.09 -21.62
C GLN A 328 35.26 8.77 -21.63
N LYS A 329 34.55 7.63 -21.59
CA LYS A 329 35.13 6.29 -21.56
C LYS A 329 35.12 5.60 -22.92
N GLY A 330 34.68 6.28 -23.99
CA GLY A 330 34.55 5.69 -25.33
C GLY A 330 33.62 4.47 -25.36
N MET A 331 32.65 4.39 -24.43
CA MET A 331 31.75 3.26 -24.34
C MET A 331 30.50 3.49 -25.16
N ASN A 332 30.04 2.42 -25.81
CA ASN A 332 28.81 2.42 -26.59
C ASN A 332 27.74 1.55 -25.92
N THR A 333 27.31 1.91 -24.70
CA THR A 333 26.32 1.14 -23.92
C THR A 333 25.35 2.04 -23.16
N THR A 334 24.10 1.61 -23.04
CA THR A 334 23.01 2.28 -22.28
C THR A 334 22.70 1.52 -20.99
N ASN A 335 23.52 0.52 -20.65
CA ASN A 335 23.19 -0.48 -19.63
C ASN A 335 22.91 0.15 -18.25
N HIS A 336 23.84 0.99 -17.82
CA HIS A 336 23.86 1.60 -16.49
C HIS A 336 23.18 2.97 -16.44
N GLN A 337 22.34 3.32 -17.42
CA GLN A 337 21.53 4.55 -17.37
C GLN A 337 20.29 4.37 -16.48
N GLY A 338 20.48 3.81 -15.28
CA GLY A 338 19.40 3.54 -14.31
C GLY A 338 18.89 2.10 -14.27
N LYS A 339 19.29 1.26 -15.23
CA LYS A 339 18.69 -0.05 -15.47
C LYS A 339 19.52 -1.24 -15.00
N ALA A 340 20.70 -1.00 -14.44
CA ALA A 340 21.61 -2.06 -14.02
C ALA A 340 22.50 -1.64 -12.86
N VAL A 341 22.94 -2.62 -12.09
CA VAL A 341 23.98 -2.49 -11.06
C VAL A 341 24.97 -3.66 -11.19
N ASP A 342 26.24 -3.39 -10.94
CA ASP A 342 27.28 -4.43 -10.83
C ASP A 342 27.65 -4.60 -9.35
N LEU A 343 27.53 -5.83 -8.86
CA LEU A 343 27.95 -6.21 -7.52
C LEU A 343 29.31 -6.92 -7.60
N ASP A 344 30.24 -6.54 -6.75
CA ASP A 344 31.56 -7.17 -6.62
C ASP A 344 31.62 -7.97 -5.31
N PRO A 345 31.31 -9.28 -5.31
CA PRO A 345 31.21 -10.05 -4.07
C PRO A 345 32.58 -10.25 -3.41
N LYS A 346 32.76 -9.68 -2.22
CA LYS A 346 33.98 -9.84 -1.42
C LYS A 346 33.71 -10.74 -0.22
N PRO A 347 34.49 -11.81 -0.02
CA PRO A 347 34.27 -12.72 1.09
C PRO A 347 34.59 -12.01 2.43
N VAL A 348 33.76 -12.23 3.45
CA VAL A 348 33.92 -11.63 4.79
C VAL A 348 35.08 -12.29 5.55
N LYS A 349 35.37 -13.54 5.22
CA LYS A 349 36.52 -14.33 5.69
C LYS A 349 37.21 -14.93 4.49
N ASP A 350 38.49 -15.27 4.59
CA ASP A 350 39.21 -15.92 3.50
C ASP A 350 38.43 -17.12 2.95
N ASP A 351 38.04 -17.05 1.68
CA ASP A 351 37.51 -18.17 0.91
C ASP A 351 38.54 -18.58 -0.15
N LYS A 352 38.55 -19.87 -0.51
CA LYS A 352 39.46 -20.41 -1.53
C LYS A 352 38.82 -20.43 -2.92
N LEU A 353 37.62 -19.88 -3.06
CA LEU A 353 36.89 -19.86 -4.32
C LEU A 353 37.54 -18.84 -5.25
N LYS A 354 37.66 -19.20 -6.53
CA LYS A 354 37.95 -18.22 -7.57
C LYS A 354 36.77 -17.27 -7.70
N ASP A 355 37.03 -16.04 -8.12
CA ASP A 355 35.99 -15.02 -8.28
C ASP A 355 34.84 -15.48 -9.19
N GLU A 356 35.14 -16.25 -10.24
CA GLU A 356 34.14 -16.81 -11.16
C GLU A 356 33.23 -17.82 -10.46
N ASP A 357 33.81 -18.78 -9.71
CA ASP A 357 33.05 -19.78 -8.96
C ASP A 357 32.16 -19.11 -7.89
N ARG A 358 32.68 -18.05 -7.25
CA ARG A 358 31.95 -17.24 -6.28
C ARG A 358 30.77 -16.54 -6.94
N CYS A 359 30.99 -15.85 -8.06
CA CYS A 359 29.94 -15.15 -8.80
C CYS A 359 28.89 -16.14 -9.31
N GLU A 360 29.29 -17.32 -9.80
CA GLU A 360 28.35 -18.32 -10.29
C GLU A 360 27.47 -18.89 -9.17
N LYS A 361 28.06 -19.19 -8.00
CA LYS A 361 27.28 -19.58 -6.81
C LYS A 361 26.22 -18.54 -6.45
N ILE A 362 26.57 -17.25 -6.52
CA ILE A 362 25.64 -16.16 -6.24
C ILE A 362 24.56 -16.06 -7.33
N ARG A 363 24.91 -16.14 -8.61
CA ARG A 363 23.92 -16.15 -9.71
C ARG A 363 22.93 -17.27 -9.56
N GLN A 364 23.38 -18.50 -9.29
CA GLN A 364 22.51 -19.65 -9.09
C GLN A 364 21.52 -19.39 -7.97
N LYS A 365 21.98 -18.81 -6.85
CA LYS A 365 21.08 -18.47 -5.75
C LYS A 365 20.04 -17.43 -6.16
N ILE A 366 20.43 -16.40 -6.91
CA ILE A 366 19.50 -15.37 -7.42
C ILE A 366 18.48 -15.98 -8.40
N ILE A 367 18.89 -16.91 -9.26
CA ILE A 367 18.00 -17.65 -10.17
C ILE A 367 17.00 -18.49 -9.35
N GLU A 368 17.45 -19.15 -8.28
CA GLU A 368 16.57 -19.94 -7.42
C GLU A 368 15.53 -19.08 -6.70
N THR A 369 15.96 -17.98 -6.07
CA THR A 369 15.14 -17.18 -5.13
C THR A 369 14.37 -16.07 -5.83
N ALA A 370 15.02 -15.29 -6.70
CA ALA A 370 14.43 -14.16 -7.39
C ALA A 370 13.89 -14.52 -8.78
N LYS A 371 14.07 -15.78 -9.23
CA LYS A 371 13.73 -16.26 -10.58
C LYS A 371 14.26 -15.33 -11.68
N ALA A 372 15.45 -14.78 -11.45
CA ALA A 372 16.20 -14.07 -12.48
C ALA A 372 16.61 -15.05 -13.58
N VAL A 373 16.95 -14.52 -14.75
CA VAL A 373 17.36 -15.31 -15.91
C VAL A 373 18.73 -14.87 -16.38
N LEU A 374 19.47 -15.79 -17.03
CA LEU A 374 20.74 -15.44 -17.65
C LEU A 374 20.51 -14.78 -19.00
N ASP A 375 21.36 -13.80 -19.31
CA ASP A 375 21.60 -13.24 -20.63
C ASP A 375 20.32 -12.82 -21.39
N TRP A 376 19.38 -12.18 -20.67
CA TRP A 376 18.11 -11.66 -21.20
C TRP A 376 17.26 -12.70 -21.95
N SER A 377 17.38 -13.97 -21.57
CA SER A 377 16.70 -15.09 -22.23
C SER A 377 15.16 -15.06 -22.13
N THR A 378 14.60 -14.29 -21.18
CA THR A 378 13.15 -14.16 -20.99
C THR A 378 12.75 -12.68 -20.82
N PRO A 379 11.74 -12.18 -21.56
CA PRO A 379 11.18 -10.84 -21.35
C PRO A 379 10.60 -10.67 -19.95
N ASN A 380 10.56 -9.44 -19.44
CA ASN A 380 9.94 -9.10 -18.15
C ASN A 380 10.49 -9.94 -16.99
N ARG A 381 11.79 -10.24 -17.05
CA ARG A 381 12.57 -10.88 -15.98
C ARG A 381 13.85 -10.11 -15.75
N LYS A 382 14.18 -9.95 -14.47
CA LYS A 382 15.47 -9.39 -14.07
C LYS A 382 16.54 -10.34 -14.61
N SER A 383 17.59 -9.78 -15.18
CA SER A 383 18.58 -10.54 -15.92
C SER A 383 19.95 -10.43 -15.27
N LEU A 384 20.73 -11.49 -15.38
CA LEU A 384 22.11 -11.57 -14.94
C LEU A 384 22.99 -11.84 -16.16
N GLU A 385 24.16 -11.19 -16.26
CA GLU A 385 25.16 -11.57 -17.26
C GLU A 385 25.92 -12.80 -16.77
N SER A 386 26.06 -13.81 -17.64
CA SER A 386 26.84 -15.01 -17.36
C SER A 386 28.36 -14.77 -17.48
N ALA A 387 29.16 -15.71 -16.99
CA ALA A 387 30.61 -15.71 -17.23
C ALA A 387 30.95 -15.70 -18.73
N LYS A 388 30.13 -16.37 -19.57
CA LYS A 388 30.27 -16.36 -21.03
C LYS A 388 30.00 -14.98 -21.65
N ALA A 389 29.16 -14.18 -21.01
CA ALA A 389 28.92 -12.79 -21.38
C ALA A 389 30.02 -11.83 -20.88
N GLY A 390 31.01 -12.34 -20.12
CA GLY A 390 32.18 -11.61 -19.66
C GLY A 390 32.16 -11.23 -18.18
N ALA A 391 31.05 -11.47 -17.48
CA ALA A 391 30.93 -11.19 -16.04
C ALA A 391 31.60 -12.30 -15.22
N THR A 392 32.92 -12.36 -15.18
CA THR A 392 33.64 -13.42 -14.45
C THR A 392 33.95 -13.04 -13.00
N THR A 393 34.08 -11.75 -12.68
CA THR A 393 34.48 -11.28 -11.34
C THR A 393 33.44 -10.38 -10.66
N TRP A 394 32.28 -10.18 -11.30
CA TRP A 394 31.16 -9.43 -10.74
C TRP A 394 29.83 -10.10 -11.10
N VAL A 395 28.79 -9.75 -10.37
CA VAL A 395 27.40 -10.11 -10.68
C VAL A 395 26.71 -8.89 -11.26
N HIS A 396 26.52 -8.89 -12.58
CA HIS A 396 25.69 -7.90 -13.27
C HIS A 396 24.22 -8.20 -13.01
N TYR A 397 23.42 -7.20 -12.62
CA TYR A 397 21.98 -7.36 -12.41
C TYR A 397 21.21 -6.21 -13.07
N ASP A 398 20.30 -6.52 -13.99
CA ASP A 398 19.60 -5.50 -14.77
C ASP A 398 18.13 -5.82 -15.10
N VAL A 399 17.41 -4.78 -15.55
CA VAL A 399 15.98 -4.84 -15.96
C VAL A 399 15.77 -4.43 -17.42
N ARG A 400 16.78 -4.52 -18.29
CA ARG A 400 16.71 -4.00 -19.67
C ARG A 400 15.85 -4.83 -20.63
N ASN A 401 15.30 -5.95 -20.16
CA ASN A 401 14.34 -6.75 -20.92
C ASN A 401 12.90 -6.56 -20.43
N TYR A 402 12.66 -5.52 -19.64
CA TYR A 402 11.31 -5.13 -19.22
C TYR A 402 10.62 -4.33 -20.32
N ASP A 403 9.32 -4.51 -20.43
CA ASP A 403 8.48 -3.66 -21.27
C ASP A 403 8.50 -2.21 -20.76
N PRO A 404 8.35 -1.20 -21.64
CA PRO A 404 8.42 0.21 -21.26
C PRO A 404 7.50 0.63 -20.10
N LYS A 405 6.34 0.00 -19.95
CA LYS A 405 5.39 0.26 -18.84
C LYS A 405 5.94 -0.10 -17.46
N TYR A 406 6.93 -0.97 -17.38
CA TYR A 406 7.63 -1.32 -16.13
C TYR A 406 8.94 -0.55 -15.96
N LEU A 407 9.20 0.42 -16.85
CA LEU A 407 10.36 1.30 -16.84
C LEU A 407 9.93 2.76 -16.84
N GLU A 408 8.71 3.07 -16.44
CA GLU A 408 8.28 4.46 -16.23
C GLU A 408 9.10 5.13 -15.12
N ASP A 409 9.33 6.45 -15.23
CA ASP A 409 10.16 7.26 -14.31
C ASP A 409 9.87 7.00 -12.82
N ARG A 410 8.61 6.70 -12.45
CA ARG A 410 8.18 6.39 -11.07
C ARG A 410 8.82 5.14 -10.46
N PHE A 411 9.41 4.26 -11.27
CA PHE A 411 10.11 3.06 -10.79
C PHE A 411 11.58 3.32 -10.47
N PHE A 412 12.07 4.55 -10.61
CA PHE A 412 13.45 4.92 -10.35
C PHE A 412 13.55 5.83 -9.13
N CYS A 413 14.65 5.70 -8.38
CA CYS A 413 14.90 6.53 -7.20
C CYS A 413 16.35 7.02 -7.16
N THR A 414 16.55 8.12 -6.42
CA THR A 414 17.87 8.77 -6.24
C THR A 414 18.29 8.87 -4.78
N THR A 415 17.39 8.54 -3.86
CA THR A 415 17.64 8.56 -2.41
C THR A 415 17.04 7.35 -1.71
N ALA A 416 17.50 7.09 -0.50
CA ALA A 416 16.93 6.04 0.36
C ALA A 416 15.49 6.33 0.80
N GLN A 417 15.09 7.61 0.85
CA GLN A 417 13.72 8.01 1.21
C GLN A 417 12.71 7.64 0.10
N ASP A 418 13.17 7.63 -1.16
CA ASP A 418 12.37 7.30 -2.35
C ASP A 418 12.33 5.79 -2.64
N LEU A 419 13.08 4.97 -1.86
CA LEU A 419 13.21 3.52 -2.05
C LEU A 419 12.33 2.72 -1.11
#